data_AF-A0AA96EVN4-F1
#
_entry.id   AF-A0AA96EVN4-F1
#
_cell.length_a   1.000
_cell.length_b   1.000
_cell.length_c   1.000
_cell.angle_alpha   90.00
_cell.angle_beta   90.00
_cell.angle_gamma   90.00
#
_symmetry.space_group_name_H-M   'P 1'
#
loop_
_entity.id
_entity.type
_entity.pdbx_description
1 polymer ?
#
loop_
_entity_poly.entity_id
_entity_poly.type
_entity_poly.pdbx_seq_one_letter_code
_entity_poly.pdbx_strand_id
1 'polypeptide(L)' 'MKNILFNNWHFMRFFRIALALFLFYNAYITHEWFFIVFGIFFMIQAVFNLGCSPNGCNVSYKSTKNE' A
#
# COMPACT_ATOMS: atom_id res chain seq x y z
N MET A 1 -8.99 20.28 0.70
CA MET A 1 -7.97 19.26 0.36
C MET A 1 -7.15 18.76 1.57
N LYS A 2 -7.54 19.02 2.83
CA LYS A 2 -6.83 18.46 4.01
C LYS A 2 -7.42 17.13 4.48
N ASN A 3 -8.71 16.91 4.20
CA ASN A 3 -9.44 15.73 4.67
C ASN A 3 -9.14 14.44 3.88
N ILE A 4 -8.48 14.49 2.72
CA ILE A 4 -8.11 13.26 1.98
C ILE A 4 -6.83 12.64 2.56
N LEU A 5 -5.94 13.48 3.12
CA LEU A 5 -4.69 13.03 3.72
C LEU A 5 -4.89 12.42 5.12
N PHE A 6 -5.99 12.76 5.80
CA PHE A 6 -6.27 12.32 7.18
C PHE A 6 -7.55 11.50 7.33
N ASN A 7 -8.48 11.55 6.38
CA ASN A 7 -9.65 10.69 6.38
C ASN A 7 -9.40 9.54 5.40
N ASN A 8 -9.57 8.29 5.88
CA ASN A 8 -9.23 7.05 5.17
C ASN A 8 -7.76 6.55 5.30
N TRP A 9 -7.15 6.71 6.49
CA TRP A 9 -5.95 5.96 6.87
C TRP A 9 -6.28 4.46 6.99
N HIS A 10 -6.32 3.76 5.85
CA HIS A 10 -6.53 2.32 5.82
C HIS A 10 -5.39 1.60 6.54
N PHE A 11 -5.75 0.68 7.43
CA PHE A 11 -4.84 -0.26 8.09
C PHE A 11 -3.77 -0.85 7.16
N MET A 12 -4.15 -1.15 5.90
CA MET A 12 -3.24 -1.65 4.86
C MET A 12 -2.02 -0.76 4.59
N ARG A 13 -2.15 0.57 4.68
CA ARG A 13 -1.02 1.49 4.47
C ARG A 13 0.02 1.35 5.58
N PHE A 14 -0.43 1.31 6.83
CA PHE A 14 0.45 1.06 7.97
C PHE A 14 1.10 -0.30 7.93
N PHE A 15 0.33 -1.34 7.57
CA PHE A 15 0.85 -2.69 7.43
C PHE A 15 1.99 -2.75 6.42
N ARG A 16 1.84 -2.11 5.24
CA ARG A 16 2.91 -2.03 4.23
C ARG A 16 4.15 -1.29 4.73
N ILE A 17 3.97 -0.18 5.47
CA ILE A 17 5.09 0.56 6.06
C ILE A 17 5.80 -0.29 7.12
N ALA A 18 5.06 -0.96 8.00
CA ALA A 18 5.62 -1.83 9.02
C ALA A 18 6.42 -2.98 8.40
N LEU A 19 5.90 -3.58 7.31
CA LEU A 19 6.60 -4.63 6.58
C LEU A 19 7.89 -4.11 5.93
N ALA A 20 7.87 -2.92 5.31
CA ALA A 20 9.06 -2.31 4.72
C ALA A 20 10.15 -2.06 5.78
N LEU A 21 9.77 -1.50 6.94
CA LEU A 21 10.69 -1.29 8.06
C LEU A 21 11.24 -2.60 8.62
N PHE A 22 10.40 -3.62 8.75
CA PHE A 22 10.84 -4.95 9.18
C PHE A 22 11.86 -5.55 8.22
N LEU A 23 11.64 -5.44 6.91
CA LEU A 23 12.59 -5.94 5.90
C LEU A 23 13.92 -5.19 5.97
N PHE A 24 13.90 -3.86 6.11
CA PHE A 24 15.14 -3.09 6.27
C PHE A 24 15.88 -3.41 7.56
N TYR A 25 15.16 -3.65 8.67
CA TYR A 25 15.77 -4.09 9.92
C TYR A 25 16.47 -5.44 9.77
N ASN A 26 15.81 -6.40 9.10
CA ASN A 26 16.43 -7.69 8.81
C ASN A 26 17.60 -7.56 7.84
N ALA A 27 17.53 -6.68 6.84
CA ALA A 27 18.65 -6.37 5.95
C ALA A 27 19.87 -5.86 6.72
N TYR A 28 19.66 -5.04 7.76
CA TYR A 28 20.73 -4.54 8.60
C TYR A 28 21.38 -5.63 9.46
N ILE A 29 20.60 -6.55 10.01
CA ILE A 29 21.14 -7.65 10.84
C ILE A 29 21.82 -8.71 9.99
N THR A 30 21.11 -9.20 8.97
CA THR A 30 21.56 -10.32 8.14
C THR A 30 22.56 -9.90 7.06
N HIS A 31 22.65 -8.61 6.75
CA HIS A 31 23.47 -8.05 5.66
C HIS A 31 23.11 -8.61 4.28
N GLU A 32 21.93 -9.21 4.14
CA GLU A 32 21.46 -9.79 2.89
C GLU A 32 20.81 -8.74 1.99
N TRP A 33 21.31 -8.63 0.76
CA TRP A 33 20.90 -7.59 -0.20
C TRP A 33 19.44 -7.71 -0.65
N PHE A 34 18.88 -8.93 -0.69
CA PHE A 34 17.53 -9.17 -1.20
C PHE A 34 16.46 -8.50 -0.32
N PHE A 35 16.69 -8.40 1.00
CA PHE A 35 15.77 -7.70 1.90
C PHE A 35 15.65 -6.21 1.56
N ILE A 36 16.72 -5.59 1.08
CA ILE A 36 16.71 -4.18 0.64
C ILE A 36 15.82 -4.02 -0.59
N VAL A 37 15.93 -4.93 -1.57
CA VAL A 37 15.11 -4.91 -2.80
C VAL A 37 13.63 -5.02 -2.45
N PHE A 38 13.26 -6.00 -1.63
CA PHE A 38 11.86 -6.17 -1.21
C PHE A 38 11.39 -5.01 -0.31
N GLY A 39 12.23 -4.50 0.58
CA GLY A 39 11.92 -3.34 1.41
C GLY A 39 11.58 -2.11 0.58
N ILE A 40 12.39 -1.80 -0.45
CA ILE A 40 12.13 -0.71 -1.40
C ILE A 40 10.82 -0.94 -2.15
N PHE A 41 10.56 -2.17 -2.62
CA PHE A 41 9.32 -2.51 -3.32
C PHE A 41 8.06 -2.23 -2.47
N PHE A 42 8.06 -2.64 -1.19
CA PHE A 42 6.94 -2.35 -0.28
C PHE A 42 6.86 -0.87 0.12
N MET A 43 7.99 -0.18 0.22
CA MET A 43 8.04 1.25 0.49
C MET A 43 7.41 2.06 -0.66
N ILE A 44 7.72 1.73 -1.91
CA ILE A 44 7.09 2.33 -3.11
C ILE A 44 5.57 2.09 -3.09
N GLN A 45 5.13 0.86 -2.84
CA GLN A 45 3.70 0.55 -2.73
C GLN A 45 3.00 1.31 -1.60
N ALA A 46 3.68 1.57 -0.49
CA ALA A 46 3.12 2.33 0.64
C ALA A 46 3.04 3.84 0.35
N VAL A 47 4.03 4.40 -0.34
CA VAL A 47 4.11 5.82 -0.69
C VAL A 47 3.14 6.17 -1.81
N PHE A 48 3.19 5.43 -2.91
CA PHE A 48 2.34 5.67 -4.09
C PHE A 48 0.95 5.03 -3.95
N ASN A 49 0.70 4.32 -2.86
CA ASN A 49 -0.51 3.51 -2.64
C ASN A 49 -0.79 2.55 -3.82
N LEU A 50 0.26 2.15 -4.54
CA LEU A 50 0.20 1.21 -5.65
C LEU A 50 -0.10 -0.16 -5.08
N GLY A 51 -1.26 -0.70 -5.43
CA GLY A 51 -1.71 -2.02 -5.04
C GLY A 51 -3.18 -2.16 -5.39
N CYS A 52 -3.66 -3.41 -5.50
CA CYS A 52 -5.09 -3.66 -5.60
C CYS A 52 -5.77 -3.17 -4.32
N SER A 53 -6.24 -1.93 -4.33
CA SER A 53 -7.29 -1.48 -3.42
C SER A 53 -8.51 -2.40 -3.63
N PRO A 54 -9.33 -2.69 -2.61
CA PRO A 54 -10.60 -3.37 -2.82
C PRO A 54 -11.51 -2.68 -3.86
N ASN A 55 -11.21 -1.44 -4.26
CA ASN A 55 -11.88 -0.70 -5.34
C ASN A 55 -11.10 -0.68 -6.68
N GLY A 56 -10.00 -1.42 -6.82
CA GLY A 56 -9.03 -1.31 -7.93
C GLY A 56 -9.51 -1.79 -9.30
N CYS A 57 -10.70 -2.41 -9.38
CA CYS A 57 -11.40 -2.73 -10.63
C CYS A 57 -12.90 -2.79 -10.36
N ASN A 58 -13.50 -1.68 -9.89
CA ASN A 58 -14.95 -1.56 -9.92
C ASN A 58 -15.38 -1.14 -11.33
N VAL A 59 -15.87 -2.09 -12.13
CA VAL A 59 -16.67 -1.75 -13.32
C VAL A 59 -17.89 -0.98 -12.81
N SER A 60 -17.99 0.30 -13.18
CA SER A 60 -19.18 1.10 -12.90
C SER A 60 -20.34 0.53 -13.71
N TYR A 61 -21.09 -0.39 -13.12
CA TYR A 61 -22.39 -0.76 -13.65
C TYR A 61 -23.30 0.46 -13.51
N LYS A 62 -23.58 1.14 -14.63
CA LYS A 62 -24.64 2.15 -14.69
C LYS A 62 -25.94 1.43 -14.35
N SER A 63 -26.44 1.62 -13.12
CA SER A 63 -27.78 1.17 -12.75
C SER A 63 -28.76 1.97 -13.60
N THR A 64 -29.22 1.39 -14.72
CA THR A 64 -30.40 1.86 -15.41
C THR A 64 -31.56 1.59 -14.45
N LYS A 65 -31.99 2.61 -13.72
CA LYS A 65 -33.29 2.61 -13.07
C LYS A 65 -34.32 2.47 -14.20
N ASN A 66 -34.87 1.28 -14.35
CA ASN A 66 -36.14 1.13 -15.06
C ASN A 66 -37.21 1.65 -14.11
N GLU A 67 -37.89 2.69 -14.59
CA GLU A 67 -39.13 3.25 -14.04
C GLU A 67 -40.22 2.19 -13.93
#